data_AF-A0A925QM35-F1
#
_entry.id   AF-A0A925QM35-F1
#
_cell.length_a   1.000
_cell.length_b   1.000
_cell.length_c   1.000
_cell.angle_alpha   90.00
_cell.angle_beta   90.00
_cell.angle_gamma   90.00
#
_symmetry.space_group_name_H-M   'P 1'
#
loop_
_entity.id
_entity.type
_entity.pdbx_description
1 polymer ?
#
loop_
_entity_poly.entity_id
_entity_poly.type
_entity_poly.pdbx_seq_one_letter_code
_entity_poly.pdbx_strand_id
1 'polypeptide(L)'
;MNAILNLKIGARLGMAFALVLALAAAVVAIGINRLDHLTENLTLIGRDRVPKVQQLADITDNVNLIAREMRNMLIWEDAGKLAEAKGVVVKSREAIGKAFEALTPTITSEEGKKLLAAVIEARSAFVPLQMQFIELVTGGKRAEAIALLTDKVRPAQLAYINALDKIKDLQIELVSRAATDGEAEYQRSKWLMFGLLGGMVLLGSLLGWWIARSIVRPIARAVEVAEMVAAGDLSSNIDVRHSDETGRLLAALKAMNESLVRIVGTVRNSSDSIATGSSQIASGNADLSQRTEEQASALQQTAASMEQLGSTVKQNADNARQANQLALSASTVAVRGGTVVGQVVETMKGINDSSKRIADIIGVIDGIAFQTNILALNAAVEAARAGEQGRGFAVVAGEVRNLAQRSAEAAKEIKGLIGASVDRVEAGSRLVADAGQTMSEIVGSVQRVSD
;
A
#
# COMPACT_ATOMS: atom_id res chain seq x y z
N MET A 1 -18.68 -19.49 -27.24
CA MET A 1 -18.02 -18.18 -27.44
C MET A 1 -17.00 -17.85 -26.35
N ASN A 2 -17.25 -18.17 -25.07
CA ASN A 2 -16.31 -17.87 -23.96
C ASN A 2 -14.96 -18.62 -24.02
N ALA A 3 -14.92 -19.85 -24.54
CA ALA A 3 -13.68 -20.60 -24.66
C ALA A 3 -12.66 -19.95 -25.61
N ILE A 4 -13.12 -19.28 -26.67
CA ILE A 4 -12.23 -18.64 -27.66
C ILE A 4 -11.64 -17.34 -27.10
N LEU A 5 -12.37 -16.62 -26.25
CA LEU A 5 -11.89 -15.39 -25.60
C LEU A 5 -10.78 -15.64 -24.56
N ASN A 6 -10.72 -16.86 -24.02
CA ASN A 6 -9.68 -17.27 -23.06
C ASN A 6 -8.39 -17.75 -23.73
N LEU A 7 -8.36 -17.87 -25.06
CA LEU A 7 -7.15 -18.21 -25.79
C LEU A 7 -6.19 -17.03 -25.85
N LYS A 8 -4.90 -17.37 -25.85
CA LYS A 8 -3.83 -16.40 -26.09
C LYS A 8 -4.09 -15.58 -27.35
N ILE A 9 -3.78 -14.29 -27.33
CA ILE A 9 -3.97 -13.38 -28.47
C ILE A 9 -3.32 -13.96 -29.74
N GLY A 10 -2.10 -14.50 -29.62
CA GLY A 10 -1.39 -15.14 -30.73
C GLY A 10 -2.11 -16.35 -31.30
N ALA A 11 -2.76 -17.18 -30.46
CA ALA A 11 -3.53 -18.33 -30.93
C ALA A 11 -4.80 -17.90 -31.67
N ARG A 12 -5.51 -16.86 -31.18
CA ARG A 12 -6.68 -16.30 -31.87
C ARG A 12 -6.32 -15.71 -33.24
N LEU A 13 -5.27 -14.90 -33.31
CA LEU A 13 -4.76 -14.35 -34.56
C LEU A 13 -4.34 -15.46 -35.51
N GLY A 14 -3.56 -16.44 -35.03
CA GLY A 14 -3.10 -17.58 -35.82
C GLY A 14 -4.26 -18.37 -36.43
N MET A 15 -5.28 -18.70 -35.64
CA MET A 15 -6.47 -19.40 -36.15
C MET A 15 -7.27 -18.56 -37.16
N ALA A 16 -7.44 -17.26 -36.94
CA ALA A 16 -8.16 -16.39 -37.86
C ALA A 16 -7.42 -16.25 -39.20
N PHE A 17 -6.10 -16.04 -39.18
CA PHE A 17 -5.28 -16.00 -40.38
C PHE A 17 -5.25 -17.36 -41.09
N ALA A 18 -5.09 -18.47 -40.36
CA ALA A 18 -5.12 -19.81 -40.94
C ALA A 18 -6.45 -20.11 -41.62
N LEU A 19 -7.58 -19.71 -41.03
CA LEU A 19 -8.91 -19.89 -41.62
C LEU A 19 -9.07 -19.06 -42.91
N VAL A 20 -8.65 -17.79 -42.91
CA VAL A 20 -8.70 -16.93 -44.10
C VAL A 20 -7.79 -17.48 -45.22
N LEU A 21 -6.58 -17.95 -44.88
CA LEU A 21 -5.66 -18.55 -45.85
C LEU A 21 -6.20 -19.88 -46.40
N ALA A 22 -6.79 -20.72 -45.56
CA ALA A 22 -7.43 -21.97 -45.99
C ALA A 22 -8.60 -21.70 -46.93
N LEU A 23 -9.42 -20.69 -46.64
CA LEU A 23 -10.50 -20.25 -47.53
C LEU A 23 -9.94 -19.70 -48.85
N ALA A 24 -8.91 -18.86 -48.82
CA ALA A 24 -8.27 -18.36 -50.04
C ALA A 24 -7.74 -19.51 -50.92
N ALA A 25 -7.08 -20.50 -50.30
CA ALA A 25 -6.62 -21.70 -51.02
C ALA A 25 -7.78 -22.50 -51.63
N ALA A 26 -8.90 -22.64 -50.91
CA ALA A 26 -10.10 -23.28 -51.43
C ALA A 26 -10.72 -22.51 -52.61
N VAL A 27 -10.77 -21.18 -52.55
CA VAL A 27 -11.24 -20.34 -53.68
C VAL A 27 -10.36 -20.53 -54.91
N VAL A 28 -9.04 -20.54 -54.73
CA VAL A 28 -8.09 -20.78 -55.83
C VAL A 28 -8.28 -22.19 -56.42
N ALA A 29 -8.39 -23.21 -55.59
CA ALA A 29 -8.59 -24.59 -56.04
C ALA A 29 -9.90 -24.76 -56.84
N ILE A 30 -11.00 -24.17 -56.35
CA ILE A 30 -12.29 -24.17 -57.06
C ILE A 30 -12.17 -23.38 -58.37
N GLY A 31 -11.49 -22.23 -58.36
CA GLY A 31 -11.26 -21.42 -59.54
C GLY A 31 -10.51 -22.16 -60.64
N ILE A 32 -9.44 -22.88 -60.30
CA ILE A 32 -8.67 -23.72 -61.23
C ILE A 32 -9.57 -24.81 -61.82
N ASN A 33 -10.31 -25.53 -60.97
CA ASN A 33 -11.22 -26.59 -61.43
C ASN A 33 -12.29 -26.06 -62.42
N ARG A 34 -12.82 -24.85 -62.20
CA ARG A 34 -13.77 -24.22 -63.14
C ARG A 34 -13.12 -23.81 -64.47
N LEU A 35 -11.87 -23.33 -64.44
CA LEU A 35 -11.11 -23.00 -65.65
C LEU A 35 -10.77 -24.25 -66.47
N ASP A 36 -10.49 -25.39 -65.80
CA ASP A 36 -10.25 -26.66 -66.48
C ASP A 36 -11.49 -27.12 -67.26
N HIS A 37 -12.68 -27.08 -66.64
CA HIS A 37 -13.94 -27.41 -67.34
C HIS A 37 -14.24 -26.46 -68.52
N LEU A 38 -13.94 -25.17 -68.36
CA LEU A 38 -14.11 -24.20 -69.45
C LEU A 38 -13.14 -24.50 -70.60
N THR A 39 -11.91 -24.90 -70.28
CA THR A 39 -10.90 -25.34 -71.25
C THR A 39 -11.32 -26.62 -71.96
N GLU A 40 -11.85 -27.62 -71.25
CA GLU A 40 -12.39 -28.86 -71.82
C GLU A 40 -13.48 -28.55 -72.87
N ASN A 41 -14.45 -27.70 -72.54
CA ASN A 41 -15.50 -27.28 -73.49
C ASN A 41 -14.93 -26.56 -74.72
N LEU A 42 -13.99 -25.63 -74.53
CA LEU A 42 -13.34 -24.93 -75.65
C LEU A 42 -12.55 -25.90 -76.54
N THR A 43 -11.86 -26.88 -75.95
CA THR A 43 -11.13 -27.89 -76.72
C THR A 43 -12.08 -28.83 -77.47
N LEU A 44 -13.23 -29.20 -76.90
CA LEU A 44 -14.26 -29.96 -77.60
C LEU A 44 -14.79 -29.21 -78.82
N ILE A 45 -15.06 -27.90 -78.69
CA ILE A 45 -15.50 -27.09 -79.82
C ILE A 45 -14.39 -27.00 -80.89
N GLY A 46 -13.18 -26.61 -80.49
CA GLY A 46 -12.10 -26.28 -81.42
C GLY A 46 -11.37 -27.49 -82.03
N ARG A 47 -11.22 -28.58 -81.29
CA ARG A 47 -10.46 -29.77 -81.72
C ARG A 47 -11.32 -30.94 -82.18
N ASP A 48 -12.61 -30.96 -81.84
CA ASP A 48 -13.51 -32.04 -82.23
C ASP A 48 -14.64 -31.54 -83.15
N ARG A 49 -15.47 -30.58 -82.72
CA ARG A 49 -16.69 -30.21 -83.46
C ARG A 49 -16.43 -29.35 -84.71
N VAL A 50 -15.63 -28.29 -84.61
CA VAL A 50 -15.33 -27.40 -85.75
C VAL A 50 -14.63 -28.14 -86.90
N PRO A 51 -13.61 -29.00 -86.66
CA PRO A 51 -13.00 -29.80 -87.73
C PRO A 51 -14.00 -30.71 -88.46
N LYS A 52 -14.99 -31.29 -87.77
CA LYS A 52 -16.03 -32.12 -88.40
C LYS A 52 -16.91 -31.31 -89.35
N VAL A 53 -17.33 -30.11 -88.93
CA VAL A 53 -18.10 -29.19 -89.80
C VAL A 53 -17.29 -28.84 -91.05
N GLN A 54 -16.00 -28.52 -90.87
CA GLN A 54 -15.11 -28.19 -91.98
C GLN A 54 -14.92 -29.37 -92.94
N GLN A 55 -14.68 -30.58 -92.42
CA GLN A 55 -14.55 -31.80 -93.24
C GLN A 55 -15.84 -32.10 -94.03
N LEU A 56 -17.02 -31.93 -93.42
CA LEU A 56 -18.30 -32.10 -94.11
C LEU A 56 -18.53 -31.04 -95.19
N ALA A 57 -18.12 -29.80 -94.95
CA ALA A 57 -18.13 -28.74 -95.94
C ALA A 57 -17.19 -29.06 -97.11
N ASP A 58 -15.95 -29.49 -96.83
CA ASP A 58 -14.97 -29.88 -97.85
C ASP A 58 -15.46 -31.04 -98.72
N ILE A 59 -16.16 -32.03 -98.13
CA ILE A 59 -16.80 -33.13 -98.87
C ILE A 59 -17.89 -32.57 -99.80
N THR A 60 -18.75 -31.69 -99.28
CA THR A 60 -19.84 -31.07 -100.05
C THR A 60 -19.30 -30.27 -101.24
N ASP A 61 -18.23 -29.50 -101.02
CA ASP A 61 -17.56 -28.71 -102.06
C ASP A 61 -16.94 -29.60 -103.14
N ASN A 62 -16.31 -30.72 -102.75
CA ASN A 62 -15.78 -31.69 -103.72
C ASN A 62 -16.90 -32.39 -104.53
N VAL A 63 -18.05 -32.68 -103.92
CA VAL A 63 -19.22 -33.23 -104.63
C VAL A 63 -19.77 -32.22 -105.63
N ASN A 64 -19.83 -30.94 -105.27
CA ASN A 64 -20.23 -29.86 -106.17
C ASN A 64 -19.23 -29.63 -107.30
N LEU A 65 -17.93 -29.70 -107.01
CA LEU A 65 -16.85 -29.64 -108.01
C LEU A 65 -16.97 -30.78 -109.02
N ILE A 66 -17.15 -32.00 -108.54
CA ILE A 66 -17.42 -33.18 -109.38
C ILE A 66 -18.60 -32.92 -110.33
N ALA A 67 -19.72 -32.42 -109.80
CA ALA A 67 -20.91 -32.19 -110.61
C ALA A 67 -20.71 -31.06 -111.64
N ARG A 68 -19.90 -30.05 -111.32
CA ARG A 68 -19.50 -29.00 -112.27
C ARG A 68 -18.63 -29.59 -113.38
N GLU A 69 -17.63 -30.40 -113.05
CA GLU A 69 -16.77 -31.02 -114.06
C GLU A 69 -17.53 -32.02 -114.94
N MET A 70 -18.46 -32.78 -114.38
CA MET A 70 -19.35 -33.64 -115.17
C MET A 70 -20.17 -32.84 -116.19
N ARG A 71 -20.66 -31.65 -115.83
CA ARG A 71 -21.36 -30.75 -116.77
C ARG A 71 -20.40 -30.18 -117.81
N ASN A 72 -19.20 -29.76 -117.42
CA ASN A 72 -18.17 -29.26 -118.34
C ASN A 72 -17.80 -30.32 -119.39
N MET A 73 -17.74 -31.60 -119.02
CA MET A 73 -17.48 -32.71 -119.95
C MET A 73 -18.55 -32.87 -121.05
N LEU A 74 -19.79 -32.42 -120.82
CA LEU A 74 -20.82 -32.40 -121.87
C LEU A 74 -20.64 -31.24 -122.86
N ILE A 75 -20.02 -30.14 -122.39
CA ILE A 75 -19.84 -28.91 -123.16
C ILE A 75 -18.56 -28.99 -123.99
N TRP A 76 -17.48 -29.55 -123.44
CA TRP A 76 -16.18 -29.62 -124.11
C TRP A 76 -16.08 -30.83 -125.04
N GLU A 77 -15.60 -30.58 -126.27
CA GLU A 77 -15.30 -31.61 -127.29
C GLU A 77 -13.83 -31.99 -127.35
N ASP A 78 -12.96 -31.14 -126.76
CA ASP A 78 -11.52 -31.35 -126.75
C ASP A 78 -11.12 -32.50 -125.81
N ALA A 79 -10.38 -33.48 -126.34
CA ALA A 79 -9.95 -34.66 -125.59
C ALA A 79 -9.03 -34.32 -124.41
N GLY A 80 -8.21 -33.26 -124.52
CA GLY A 80 -7.34 -32.80 -123.45
C GLY A 80 -8.14 -32.25 -122.25
N LYS A 81 -9.12 -31.39 -122.53
CA LYS A 81 -10.03 -30.85 -121.51
C LYS A 81 -10.90 -31.92 -120.84
N LEU A 82 -11.33 -32.93 -121.60
CA LEU A 82 -12.05 -34.08 -121.04
C LEU A 82 -11.17 -34.91 -120.10
N ALA A 83 -9.90 -35.13 -120.46
CA ALA A 83 -8.94 -35.81 -119.61
C ALA A 83 -8.63 -35.02 -118.31
N GLU A 84 -8.51 -33.69 -118.41
CA GLU A 84 -8.33 -32.81 -117.25
C GLU A 84 -9.52 -32.86 -116.30
N ALA A 85 -10.74 -32.68 -116.80
CA ALA A 85 -11.97 -32.78 -116.01
C ALA A 85 -12.07 -34.14 -115.32
N LYS A 86 -11.70 -35.23 -116.01
CA LYS A 86 -11.69 -36.58 -115.44
C LYS A 86 -10.66 -36.70 -114.32
N GLY A 87 -9.48 -36.11 -114.50
CA GLY A 87 -8.45 -36.03 -113.48
C GLY A 87 -8.91 -35.29 -112.23
N VAL A 88 -9.60 -34.16 -112.38
CA VAL A 88 -10.21 -33.42 -111.26
C VAL A 88 -11.23 -34.28 -110.53
N VAL A 89 -12.12 -34.96 -111.26
CA VAL A 89 -13.11 -35.87 -110.66
C VAL A 89 -12.46 -36.99 -109.85
N VAL A 90 -11.41 -37.62 -110.38
CA VAL A 90 -10.67 -38.68 -109.66
C VAL A 90 -10.04 -38.11 -108.38
N LYS A 91 -9.33 -36.98 -108.46
CA LYS A 91 -8.72 -36.32 -107.30
C LYS A 91 -9.75 -35.92 -106.24
N SER A 92 -10.88 -35.36 -106.64
CA SER A 92 -11.97 -35.01 -105.71
C SER A 92 -12.56 -36.24 -105.04
N ARG A 93 -12.69 -37.37 -105.75
CA ARG A 93 -13.14 -38.65 -105.14
C ARG A 93 -12.15 -39.18 -104.12
N GLU A 94 -10.85 -39.10 -104.40
CA GLU A 94 -9.81 -39.48 -103.45
C GLU A 94 -9.82 -38.58 -102.20
N ALA A 95 -9.95 -37.27 -102.39
CA ALA A 95 -10.08 -36.31 -101.29
C ALA A 95 -11.31 -36.60 -100.41
N ILE A 96 -12.47 -36.86 -101.03
CA ILE A 96 -13.68 -37.27 -100.31
C ILE A 96 -13.45 -38.58 -99.55
N GLY A 97 -12.78 -39.56 -100.16
CA GLY A 97 -12.42 -40.82 -99.51
C GLY A 97 -11.62 -40.62 -98.22
N LYS A 98 -10.51 -39.86 -98.32
CA LYS A 98 -9.66 -39.52 -97.17
C LYS A 98 -10.41 -38.73 -96.10
N ALA A 99 -11.28 -37.80 -96.50
CA ALA A 99 -12.11 -37.04 -95.57
C ALA A 99 -13.07 -37.95 -94.80
N PHE A 100 -13.71 -38.93 -95.45
CA PHE A 100 -14.56 -39.91 -94.75
C PHE A 100 -13.76 -40.84 -93.84
N GLU A 101 -12.57 -41.27 -94.24
CA GLU A 101 -11.69 -42.10 -93.40
C GLU A 101 -11.31 -41.37 -92.10
N ALA A 102 -11.01 -40.07 -92.19
CA ALA A 102 -10.70 -39.24 -91.03
C ALA A 102 -11.96 -38.90 -90.20
N LEU A 103 -13.10 -38.65 -90.84
CA LEU A 103 -14.33 -38.20 -90.19
C LEU A 103 -15.07 -39.33 -89.45
N THR A 104 -15.16 -40.52 -90.06
CA THR A 104 -15.93 -41.66 -89.54
C THR A 104 -15.62 -42.02 -88.08
N PRO A 105 -14.35 -42.18 -87.64
CA PRO A 105 -14.05 -42.54 -86.25
C PRO A 105 -14.38 -41.42 -85.25
N THR A 106 -14.48 -40.17 -85.70
CA THR A 106 -14.77 -39.02 -84.82
C THR A 106 -16.27 -38.85 -84.55
N ILE A 107 -17.15 -39.43 -85.38
CA ILE A 107 -18.60 -39.37 -85.21
C ILE A 107 -19.04 -40.47 -84.24
N THR A 108 -19.16 -40.12 -82.96
CA THR A 108 -19.46 -41.07 -81.88
C THR A 108 -20.92 -41.08 -81.44
N SER A 109 -21.66 -39.99 -81.65
CA SER A 109 -23.08 -39.88 -81.28
C SER A 109 -23.96 -40.82 -82.11
N GLU A 110 -24.94 -41.47 -81.49
CA GLU A 110 -25.87 -42.37 -82.19
C GLU A 110 -26.61 -41.69 -83.35
N GLU A 111 -27.08 -40.45 -83.16
CA GLU A 111 -27.71 -39.67 -84.21
C GLU A 111 -26.74 -39.35 -85.35
N GLY A 112 -25.52 -38.92 -85.03
CA GLY A 112 -24.46 -38.68 -86.01
C GLY A 112 -24.09 -39.93 -86.80
N LYS A 113 -23.99 -41.11 -86.17
CA LYS A 113 -23.73 -42.38 -86.86
C LYS A 113 -24.85 -42.73 -87.83
N LYS A 114 -26.11 -42.53 -87.44
CA LYS A 114 -27.28 -42.75 -88.29
C LYS A 114 -27.26 -41.83 -89.53
N LEU A 115 -26.96 -40.55 -89.33
CA LEU A 115 -26.83 -39.60 -90.45
C LEU A 115 -25.63 -39.92 -91.34
N LEU A 116 -24.48 -40.32 -90.76
CA LEU A 116 -23.31 -40.74 -91.52
C LEU A 116 -23.61 -41.98 -92.37
N ALA A 117 -24.35 -42.96 -91.83
CA ALA A 117 -24.79 -44.12 -92.60
C ALA A 117 -25.66 -43.72 -93.80
N ALA A 118 -26.60 -42.79 -93.62
CA ALA A 118 -27.42 -42.25 -94.71
C ALA A 118 -26.56 -41.51 -95.77
N VAL A 119 -25.51 -40.81 -95.36
CA VAL A 119 -24.53 -40.16 -96.26
C VAL A 119 -23.76 -41.22 -97.06
N ILE A 120 -23.30 -42.29 -96.42
CA ILE A 120 -22.57 -43.39 -97.06
C ILE A 120 -23.49 -44.13 -98.05
N GLU A 121 -24.75 -44.36 -97.70
CA GLU A 121 -25.75 -44.97 -98.57
C GLU A 121 -26.02 -44.11 -99.82
N ALA A 122 -26.25 -42.81 -99.63
CA ALA A 122 -26.46 -41.86 -100.73
C ALA A 122 -25.21 -41.77 -101.64
N ARG A 123 -24.00 -41.81 -101.06
CA ARG A 123 -22.75 -41.88 -101.80
C ARG A 123 -22.66 -43.15 -102.64
N SER A 124 -23.02 -44.30 -102.06
CA SER A 124 -23.01 -45.61 -102.75
C SER A 124 -23.97 -45.64 -103.93
N ALA A 125 -25.11 -44.94 -103.85
CA ALA A 125 -26.04 -44.77 -104.96
C ALA A 125 -25.51 -43.81 -106.04
N PHE A 126 -24.82 -42.74 -105.66
CA PHE A 126 -24.33 -41.70 -106.58
C PHE A 126 -23.08 -42.12 -107.38
N VAL A 127 -22.11 -42.75 -106.72
CA VAL A 127 -20.78 -43.07 -107.29
C VAL A 127 -20.84 -43.96 -108.54
N PRO A 128 -21.67 -45.02 -108.62
CA PRO A 128 -21.81 -45.82 -109.84
C PRO A 128 -22.41 -45.04 -111.01
N LEU A 129 -23.44 -44.22 -110.75
CA LEU A 129 -24.08 -43.38 -111.77
C LEU A 129 -23.10 -42.34 -112.33
N GLN A 130 -22.25 -41.78 -111.46
CA GLN A 130 -21.15 -40.91 -111.86
C GLN A 130 -20.17 -41.63 -112.81
N MET A 131 -19.77 -42.87 -112.50
CA MET A 131 -18.83 -43.61 -113.35
C MET A 131 -19.44 -43.95 -114.72
N GLN A 132 -20.69 -44.40 -114.73
CA GLN A 132 -21.44 -44.65 -115.97
C GLN A 132 -21.56 -43.38 -116.83
N PHE A 133 -21.82 -42.24 -116.21
CA PHE A 133 -21.85 -40.96 -116.92
C PHE A 133 -20.50 -40.64 -117.58
N ILE A 134 -19.40 -40.74 -116.85
CA ILE A 134 -18.06 -40.47 -117.39
C ILE A 134 -17.76 -41.41 -118.55
N GLU A 135 -18.11 -42.70 -118.43
CA GLU A 135 -17.95 -43.68 -119.50
C GLU A 135 -18.74 -43.31 -120.76
N LEU A 136 -20.04 -42.96 -120.62
CA LEU A 136 -20.89 -42.54 -121.74
C LEU A 136 -20.34 -41.29 -122.46
N VAL A 137 -19.87 -40.29 -121.71
CA VAL A 137 -19.30 -39.07 -122.30
C VAL A 137 -17.99 -39.38 -123.02
N THR A 138 -17.09 -40.17 -122.41
CA THR A 138 -15.82 -40.56 -123.06
C THR A 138 -16.00 -41.52 -124.24
N GLY A 139 -17.08 -42.30 -124.26
CA GLY A 139 -17.48 -43.17 -125.37
C GLY A 139 -18.27 -42.46 -126.46
N GLY A 140 -18.41 -41.13 -126.41
CA GLY A 140 -19.10 -40.32 -127.43
C GLY A 140 -20.63 -40.35 -127.38
N LYS A 141 -21.24 -41.02 -126.40
CA LYS A 141 -22.69 -41.21 -126.28
C LYS A 141 -23.35 -40.06 -125.50
N ARG A 142 -23.24 -38.84 -126.02
CA ARG A 142 -23.68 -37.62 -125.31
C ARG A 142 -25.18 -37.58 -125.00
N ALA A 143 -26.04 -38.00 -125.92
CA ALA A 143 -27.48 -38.00 -125.69
C ALA A 143 -27.88 -38.90 -124.51
N GLU A 144 -27.30 -40.11 -124.44
CA GLU A 144 -27.47 -41.04 -123.32
C GLU A 144 -26.91 -40.46 -122.03
N ALA A 145 -25.75 -39.79 -122.08
CA ALA A 145 -25.15 -39.13 -120.92
C ALA A 145 -26.01 -37.98 -120.37
N ILE A 146 -26.65 -37.18 -121.24
CA ILE A 146 -27.55 -36.08 -120.83
C ILE A 146 -28.80 -36.64 -120.14
N ALA A 147 -29.40 -37.69 -120.68
CA ALA A 147 -30.54 -38.37 -120.06
C ALA A 147 -30.15 -38.94 -118.69
N LEU A 148 -29.02 -39.65 -118.60
CA LEU A 148 -28.52 -40.19 -117.34
C LEU A 148 -28.22 -39.09 -116.31
N LEU A 149 -27.64 -37.97 -116.74
CA LEU A 149 -27.34 -36.82 -115.88
C LEU A 149 -28.61 -36.24 -115.25
N THR A 150 -29.65 -36.06 -116.07
CA THR A 150 -30.88 -35.39 -115.69
C THR A 150 -31.77 -36.28 -114.83
N ASP A 151 -31.94 -37.54 -115.24
CA ASP A 151 -32.94 -38.45 -114.67
C ASP A 151 -32.42 -39.21 -113.44
N LYS A 152 -31.11 -39.49 -113.36
CA LYS A 152 -30.54 -40.33 -112.30
C LYS A 152 -29.44 -39.63 -111.51
N VAL A 153 -28.44 -39.07 -112.17
CA VAL A 153 -27.28 -38.49 -111.48
C VAL A 153 -27.68 -37.28 -110.65
N ARG A 154 -28.41 -36.30 -111.20
CA ARG A 154 -28.81 -35.08 -110.48
C ARG A 154 -29.68 -35.39 -109.26
N PRO A 155 -30.73 -36.24 -109.34
CA PRO A 155 -31.47 -36.66 -108.17
C PRO A 155 -30.60 -37.35 -107.12
N ALA A 156 -29.71 -38.26 -107.51
CA ALA A 156 -28.79 -38.93 -106.60
C ALA A 156 -27.78 -37.96 -105.96
N GLN A 157 -27.29 -36.97 -106.72
CA GLN A 157 -26.42 -35.91 -106.22
C GLN A 157 -27.14 -35.07 -105.15
N LEU A 158 -28.37 -34.64 -105.42
CA LEU A 158 -29.16 -33.86 -104.47
C LEU A 158 -29.46 -34.66 -103.20
N ALA A 159 -29.79 -35.96 -103.33
CA ALA A 159 -29.97 -36.83 -102.17
C ALA A 159 -28.68 -36.93 -101.33
N TYR A 160 -27.52 -37.02 -101.98
CA TYR A 160 -26.23 -37.06 -101.31
C TYR A 160 -25.88 -35.74 -100.60
N ILE A 161 -26.06 -34.60 -101.27
CA ILE A 161 -25.87 -33.27 -100.67
C ILE A 161 -26.84 -33.06 -99.50
N ASN A 162 -28.12 -33.40 -99.65
CA ASN A 162 -29.09 -33.28 -98.56
C ASN A 162 -28.72 -34.16 -97.35
N ALA A 163 -28.14 -35.33 -97.57
CA ALA A 163 -27.64 -36.16 -96.47
C ALA A 163 -26.44 -35.51 -95.78
N LEU A 164 -25.51 -34.93 -96.54
CA LEU A 164 -24.35 -34.18 -96.03
C LEU A 164 -24.79 -32.94 -95.24
N ASP A 165 -25.77 -32.21 -95.73
CA ASP A 165 -26.31 -31.02 -95.05
C ASP A 165 -26.96 -31.41 -93.71
N LYS A 166 -27.75 -32.49 -93.65
CA LYS A 166 -28.34 -32.95 -92.37
C LYS A 166 -27.29 -33.24 -91.30
N ILE A 167 -26.20 -33.92 -91.65
CA ILE A 167 -25.14 -34.20 -90.66
C ILE A 167 -24.34 -32.94 -90.31
N LYS A 168 -24.11 -32.05 -91.28
CA LYS A 168 -23.42 -30.77 -91.07
C LYS A 168 -24.24 -29.87 -90.14
N ASP A 169 -25.55 -29.78 -90.37
CA ASP A 169 -26.48 -29.00 -89.54
C ASP A 169 -26.50 -29.53 -88.10
N LEU A 170 -26.51 -30.85 -87.91
CA LEU A 170 -26.36 -31.45 -86.58
C LEU A 170 -25.04 -31.03 -85.92
N GLN A 171 -23.91 -31.06 -86.65
CA GLN A 171 -22.62 -30.65 -86.07
C GLN A 171 -22.59 -29.14 -85.74
N ILE A 172 -23.19 -28.29 -86.57
CA ILE A 172 -23.33 -26.85 -86.30
C ILE A 172 -24.19 -26.62 -85.06
N GLU A 173 -25.32 -27.32 -84.94
CA GLU A 173 -26.18 -27.24 -83.76
C GLU A 173 -25.42 -27.69 -82.50
N LEU A 174 -24.66 -28.77 -82.59
CA LEU A 174 -23.80 -29.20 -81.49
C LEU A 174 -22.77 -28.11 -81.13
N VAL A 175 -22.08 -27.49 -82.10
CA VAL A 175 -21.16 -26.37 -81.80
C VAL A 175 -21.90 -25.24 -81.07
N SER A 176 -23.07 -24.84 -81.55
CA SER A 176 -23.87 -23.77 -80.95
C SER A 176 -24.29 -24.12 -79.51
N ARG A 177 -24.78 -25.35 -79.27
CA ARG A 177 -25.18 -25.81 -77.93
C ARG A 177 -24.00 -25.82 -76.96
N ALA A 178 -22.83 -26.32 -77.39
CA ALA A 178 -21.64 -26.31 -76.55
C ALA A 178 -21.18 -24.88 -76.21
N ALA A 179 -21.32 -23.93 -77.15
CA ALA A 179 -21.00 -22.53 -76.90
C ALA A 179 -21.97 -21.90 -75.88
N THR A 180 -23.28 -22.14 -76.01
CA THR A 180 -24.29 -21.62 -75.07
C THR A 180 -24.15 -22.23 -73.68
N ASP A 181 -23.90 -23.54 -73.60
CA ASP A 181 -23.68 -24.25 -72.33
C ASP A 181 -22.40 -23.75 -71.65
N GLY A 182 -21.34 -23.51 -72.44
CA GLY A 182 -20.10 -22.93 -71.96
C GLY A 182 -20.26 -21.52 -71.38
N GLU A 183 -21.05 -20.66 -72.02
CA GLU A 183 -21.34 -19.31 -71.52
C GLU A 183 -22.16 -19.36 -70.22
N ALA A 184 -23.17 -20.22 -70.14
CA ALA A 184 -23.96 -20.40 -68.92
C ALA A 184 -23.09 -20.89 -67.75
N GLU A 185 -22.21 -21.86 -68.01
CA GLU A 185 -21.27 -22.39 -67.01
C GLU A 185 -20.24 -21.34 -66.58
N TYR A 186 -19.77 -20.51 -67.52
CA TYR A 186 -18.92 -19.36 -67.22
C TYR A 186 -19.61 -18.35 -66.29
N GLN A 187 -20.84 -17.91 -66.60
CA GLN A 187 -21.56 -16.96 -65.76
C GLN A 187 -21.85 -17.52 -64.37
N ARG A 188 -22.23 -18.81 -64.28
CA ARG A 188 -22.43 -19.49 -63.00
C ARG A 188 -21.15 -19.55 -62.19
N SER A 189 -20.03 -19.90 -62.83
CA SER A 189 -18.70 -19.92 -62.21
C SER A 189 -18.29 -18.53 -61.73
N LYS A 190 -18.55 -17.48 -62.52
CA LYS A 190 -18.24 -16.09 -62.18
C LYS A 190 -19.00 -15.64 -60.92
N TRP A 191 -20.30 -15.88 -60.86
CA TRP A 191 -21.11 -15.52 -59.68
C TRP A 191 -20.74 -16.33 -58.44
N LEU A 192 -20.42 -17.62 -58.59
CA LEU A 192 -19.89 -18.43 -57.49
C LEU A 192 -18.58 -17.84 -56.96
N MET A 193 -17.65 -17.45 -57.83
CA MET A 193 -16.36 -16.84 -57.44
C MET A 193 -16.56 -15.50 -56.74
N PHE A 194 -17.45 -14.63 -57.24
CA PHE A 194 -17.79 -13.39 -56.53
C PHE A 194 -18.46 -13.63 -55.18
N GLY A 195 -19.33 -14.64 -55.08
CA GLY A 195 -19.95 -15.04 -53.81
C GLY A 195 -18.92 -15.54 -52.80
N LEU A 196 -17.99 -16.39 -53.22
CA LEU A 196 -16.90 -16.89 -52.37
C LEU A 196 -15.96 -15.76 -51.92
N LEU A 197 -15.57 -14.87 -52.83
CA LEU A 197 -14.76 -13.69 -52.50
C LEU A 197 -15.48 -12.78 -51.50
N GLY A 198 -16.76 -12.47 -51.76
CA GLY A 198 -17.58 -11.67 -50.85
C GLY A 198 -17.71 -12.30 -49.47
N GLY A 199 -17.95 -13.62 -49.41
CA GLY A 199 -18.00 -14.38 -48.16
C GLY A 199 -16.68 -14.35 -47.39
N MET A 200 -15.55 -14.49 -48.09
CA MET A 200 -14.21 -14.41 -47.50
C MET A 200 -13.92 -13.01 -46.91
N VAL A 201 -14.24 -11.94 -47.66
CA VAL A 201 -14.07 -10.55 -47.19
C VAL A 201 -14.96 -10.26 -45.99
N LEU A 202 -16.22 -10.69 -46.03
CA LEU A 202 -17.17 -10.51 -44.93
C LEU A 202 -16.71 -11.26 -43.68
N LEU A 203 -16.32 -12.53 -43.81
CA LEU A 203 -15.81 -13.31 -42.69
C LEU A 203 -14.51 -12.73 -42.12
N GLY A 204 -13.57 -12.33 -42.98
CA GLY A 204 -12.33 -11.68 -42.59
C GLY A 204 -12.57 -10.38 -41.84
N SER A 205 -13.53 -9.56 -42.29
CA SER A 205 -13.92 -8.31 -41.64
C SER A 205 -14.58 -8.56 -40.28
N LEU A 206 -15.48 -9.55 -40.18
CA LEU A 206 -16.13 -9.92 -38.92
C LEU A 206 -15.13 -10.46 -37.89
N LEU A 207 -14.23 -11.34 -38.32
CA LEU A 207 -13.15 -11.87 -37.45
C LEU A 207 -12.20 -10.76 -37.03
N GLY A 208 -11.79 -9.89 -37.95
CA GLY A 208 -10.92 -8.74 -37.68
C GLY A 208 -11.56 -7.78 -36.67
N TRP A 209 -12.82 -7.40 -36.87
CA TRP A 209 -13.57 -6.56 -35.94
C TRP A 209 -13.74 -7.22 -34.57
N TRP A 210 -14.05 -8.51 -34.53
CA TRP A 210 -14.20 -9.27 -33.30
C TRP A 210 -12.88 -9.36 -32.51
N ILE A 211 -11.77 -9.69 -33.18
CA ILE A 211 -10.44 -9.75 -32.56
C ILE A 211 -10.02 -8.37 -32.07
N ALA A 212 -10.13 -7.33 -32.90
CA ALA A 212 -9.78 -5.96 -32.54
C ALA A 212 -10.56 -5.51 -31.30
N ARG A 213 -11.88 -5.72 -31.28
CA ARG A 213 -12.73 -5.38 -30.12
C ARG A 213 -12.36 -6.18 -28.88
N SER A 214 -11.94 -7.44 -29.02
CA SER A 214 -11.51 -8.29 -27.91
C SER A 214 -10.18 -7.87 -27.28
N ILE A 215 -9.34 -7.13 -28.01
CA ILE A 215 -8.02 -6.66 -27.54
C ILE A 215 -8.08 -5.20 -27.10
N VAL A 216 -8.63 -4.32 -27.93
CA VAL A 216 -8.63 -2.87 -27.71
C VAL A 216 -9.41 -2.49 -26.45
N ARG A 217 -10.55 -3.13 -26.18
CA ARG A 217 -11.38 -2.80 -25.01
C ARG A 217 -10.70 -3.10 -23.67
N PRO A 218 -10.17 -4.32 -23.42
CA PRO A 218 -9.42 -4.59 -22.20
C PRO A 218 -8.18 -3.71 -22.03
N ILE A 219 -7.47 -3.43 -23.13
CA ILE A 219 -6.28 -2.56 -23.08
C ILE A 219 -6.67 -1.13 -22.72
N ALA A 220 -7.72 -0.57 -23.34
CA ALA A 220 -8.22 0.76 -22.99
C ALA A 220 -8.60 0.84 -21.49
N ARG A 221 -9.25 -0.21 -20.97
CA ARG A 221 -9.58 -0.28 -19.55
C ARG A 221 -8.33 -0.36 -18.65
N ALA A 222 -7.31 -1.09 -19.07
CA ALA A 222 -6.05 -1.15 -18.35
C ALA A 222 -5.35 0.23 -18.32
N VAL A 223 -5.41 1.00 -19.41
CA VAL A 223 -4.90 2.38 -19.47
C VAL A 223 -5.68 3.29 -18.52
N GLU A 224 -7.01 3.27 -18.55
CA GLU A 224 -7.84 4.07 -17.62
C GLU A 224 -7.48 3.78 -16.14
N VAL A 225 -7.27 2.50 -15.80
CA VAL A 225 -6.86 2.10 -14.44
C VAL A 225 -5.48 2.64 -14.08
N ALA A 226 -4.52 2.56 -15.00
CA ALA A 226 -3.19 3.10 -14.77
C ALA A 226 -3.21 4.63 -14.61
N GLU A 227 -4.03 5.34 -15.38
CA GLU A 227 -4.22 6.79 -15.28
C GLU A 227 -4.87 7.18 -13.93
N MET A 228 -5.88 6.45 -13.47
CA MET A 228 -6.47 6.66 -12.14
C MET A 228 -5.45 6.47 -11.02
N VAL A 229 -4.65 5.39 -11.08
CA VAL A 229 -3.58 5.15 -10.12
C VAL A 229 -2.53 6.26 -10.16
N ALA A 230 -2.15 6.74 -11.36
CA ALA A 230 -1.21 7.84 -11.51
C ALA A 230 -1.74 9.17 -10.95
N ALA A 231 -3.06 9.39 -11.01
CA ALA A 231 -3.74 10.51 -10.40
C ALA A 231 -3.94 10.35 -8.87
N GLY A 232 -3.53 9.22 -8.29
CA GLY A 232 -3.72 8.91 -6.87
C GLY A 232 -5.11 8.39 -6.50
N ASP A 233 -5.98 8.15 -7.49
CA ASP A 233 -7.28 7.52 -7.27
C ASP A 233 -7.13 5.99 -7.29
N LEU A 234 -7.25 5.40 -6.10
CA LEU A 234 -7.18 3.95 -5.89
C LEU A 234 -8.56 3.31 -5.71
N SER A 235 -9.66 4.03 -5.99
CA SER A 235 -11.03 3.53 -5.80
C SER A 235 -11.53 2.62 -6.94
N SER A 236 -10.72 2.45 -8.00
CA SER A 236 -11.12 1.73 -9.20
C SER A 236 -11.46 0.26 -8.94
N ASN A 237 -12.66 -0.18 -9.34
CA ASN A 237 -13.00 -1.59 -9.37
C ASN A 237 -12.50 -2.25 -10.66
N ILE A 238 -11.54 -3.17 -10.53
CA ILE A 238 -10.90 -3.87 -11.64
C ILE A 238 -11.46 -5.30 -11.71
N ASP A 239 -12.35 -5.52 -12.67
CA ASP A 239 -12.98 -6.83 -12.94
C ASP A 239 -12.19 -7.60 -14.02
N VAL A 240 -11.68 -8.78 -13.64
CA VAL A 240 -10.88 -9.64 -14.53
C VAL A 240 -11.76 -10.76 -15.04
N ARG A 241 -12.23 -10.62 -16.28
CA ARG A 241 -13.19 -11.57 -16.90
C ARG A 241 -12.56 -12.65 -17.78
N HIS A 242 -11.30 -12.48 -18.16
CA HIS A 242 -10.62 -13.33 -19.14
C HIS A 242 -9.29 -13.84 -18.59
N SER A 243 -8.83 -14.98 -19.08
CA SER A 243 -7.55 -15.58 -18.69
C SER A 243 -6.44 -15.40 -19.74
N ASP A 244 -6.70 -14.60 -20.77
CA ASP A 244 -5.74 -14.27 -21.82
C ASP A 244 -4.69 -13.24 -21.34
N GLU A 245 -3.80 -12.80 -22.23
CA GLU A 245 -2.78 -11.81 -21.89
C GLU A 245 -3.37 -10.49 -21.38
N THR A 246 -4.52 -10.06 -21.90
CA THR A 246 -5.18 -8.82 -21.42
C THR A 246 -5.79 -8.99 -20.04
N GLY A 247 -6.36 -10.15 -19.75
CA GLY A 247 -6.86 -10.51 -18.43
C GLY A 247 -5.74 -10.63 -17.41
N ARG A 248 -4.59 -11.20 -17.78
CA ARG A 248 -3.38 -11.23 -16.94
C ARG A 248 -2.86 -9.83 -16.65
N LEU A 249 -2.88 -8.92 -17.62
CA LEU A 249 -2.52 -7.51 -17.43
C LEU A 249 -3.46 -6.82 -16.42
N LEU A 250 -4.78 -6.96 -16.60
CA LEU A 250 -5.77 -6.40 -15.67
C LEU A 250 -5.64 -7.01 -14.26
N ALA A 251 -5.35 -8.31 -14.15
CA ALA A 251 -5.10 -8.96 -12.86
C ALA A 251 -3.86 -8.41 -12.16
N ALA A 252 -2.77 -8.17 -12.90
CA ALA A 252 -1.57 -7.56 -12.35
C ALA A 252 -1.83 -6.11 -11.89
N LEU A 253 -2.56 -5.32 -12.67
CA LEU A 253 -2.98 -3.97 -12.28
C LEU A 253 -3.88 -3.98 -11.03
N LYS A 254 -4.78 -4.96 -10.92
CA LYS A 254 -5.60 -5.15 -9.72
C LYS A 254 -4.75 -5.40 -8.48
N ALA A 255 -3.82 -6.35 -8.56
CA ALA A 255 -2.92 -6.66 -7.45
C ALA A 255 -2.05 -5.45 -7.06
N MET A 256 -1.57 -4.67 -8.04
CA MET A 256 -0.84 -3.43 -7.82
C MET A 256 -1.71 -2.39 -7.09
N ASN A 257 -2.93 -2.14 -7.56
CA ASN A 257 -3.87 -1.19 -6.98
C ASN A 257 -4.20 -1.58 -5.52
N GLU A 258 -4.53 -2.84 -5.25
CA GLU A 258 -4.79 -3.35 -3.90
C GLU A 258 -3.58 -3.18 -2.97
N SER A 259 -2.36 -3.38 -3.50
CA SER A 259 -1.13 -3.17 -2.74
C SER A 259 -0.92 -1.70 -2.39
N LEU A 260 -1.15 -0.79 -3.34
CA LEU A 260 -1.09 0.65 -3.09
C LEU A 260 -2.13 1.09 -2.07
N VAL A 261 -3.37 0.56 -2.13
CA VAL A 261 -4.41 0.85 -1.11
C VAL A 261 -3.94 0.46 0.29
N ARG A 262 -3.32 -0.73 0.44
CA ARG A 262 -2.79 -1.17 1.74
C ARG A 262 -1.66 -0.27 2.24
N ILE A 263 -0.73 0.11 1.35
CA ILE A 263 0.41 0.97 1.70
C ILE A 263 -0.10 2.36 2.14
N VAL A 264 -0.96 2.99 1.34
CA VAL A 264 -1.54 4.30 1.65
C VAL A 264 -2.38 4.25 2.94
N GLY A 265 -3.16 3.18 3.14
CA GLY A 265 -3.90 2.97 4.39
C GLY A 265 -2.98 2.86 5.62
N THR A 266 -1.86 2.13 5.49
CA THR A 266 -0.86 1.98 6.57
C THR A 266 -0.18 3.31 6.89
N VAL A 267 0.16 4.10 5.86
CA VAL A 267 0.75 5.43 6.03
C VAL A 267 -0.23 6.35 6.74
N ARG A 268 -1.51 6.38 6.32
CA ARG A 268 -2.54 7.19 6.96
C ARG A 268 -2.74 6.83 8.43
N ASN A 269 -2.87 5.54 8.75
CA ASN A 269 -3.02 5.08 10.14
C ASN A 269 -1.79 5.43 11.00
N SER A 270 -0.59 5.34 10.42
CA SER A 270 0.65 5.77 11.09
C SER A 270 0.64 7.27 11.36
N SER A 271 0.21 8.09 10.38
CA SER A 271 0.08 9.54 10.55
C SER A 271 -0.94 9.92 11.63
N ASP A 272 -2.09 9.25 11.68
CA ASP A 272 -3.10 9.47 12.73
C ASP A 272 -2.57 9.09 14.13
N SER A 273 -1.79 8.01 14.21
CA SER A 273 -1.12 7.57 15.45
C SER A 273 -0.07 8.58 15.90
N ILE A 274 0.72 9.12 14.97
CA ILE A 274 1.70 10.19 15.25
C ILE A 274 0.98 11.44 15.73
N ALA A 275 -0.09 11.88 15.06
CA ALA A 275 -0.86 13.06 15.45
C ALA A 275 -1.43 12.92 16.87
N THR A 276 -1.96 11.73 17.20
CA THR A 276 -2.44 11.41 18.54
C THR A 276 -1.31 11.47 19.58
N GLY A 277 -0.17 10.83 19.29
CA GLY A 277 1.00 10.85 20.17
C GLY A 277 1.56 12.27 20.38
N SER A 278 1.60 13.10 19.33
CA SER A 278 2.00 14.51 19.43
C SER A 278 1.04 15.31 20.32
N SER A 279 -0.27 15.07 20.24
CA SER A 279 -1.25 15.71 21.14
C SER A 279 -1.06 15.30 22.60
N GLN A 280 -0.75 14.02 22.86
CA GLN A 280 -0.46 13.54 24.21
C GLN A 280 0.83 14.15 24.77
N ILE A 281 1.89 14.26 23.96
CA ILE A 281 3.14 14.93 24.34
C ILE A 281 2.86 16.39 24.68
N ALA A 282 2.09 17.11 23.85
CA ALA A 282 1.76 18.51 24.11
C ALA A 282 1.03 18.69 25.45
N SER A 283 0.05 17.83 25.74
CA SER A 283 -0.65 17.84 27.04
C SER A 283 0.28 17.51 28.21
N GLY A 284 1.14 16.50 28.07
CA GLY A 284 2.10 16.12 29.11
C GLY A 284 3.15 17.21 29.35
N ASN A 285 3.56 17.94 28.31
CA ASN A 285 4.48 19.05 28.43
C ASN A 285 3.84 20.25 29.15
N ALA A 286 2.54 20.50 28.95
CA ALA A 286 1.81 21.53 29.68
C ALA A 286 1.71 21.20 31.19
N ASP A 287 1.38 19.95 31.54
CA ASP A 287 1.37 19.48 32.94
C ASP A 287 2.76 19.58 33.59
N LEU A 288 3.81 19.17 32.87
CA LEU A 288 5.18 19.30 33.36
C LEU A 288 5.57 20.77 33.59
N SER A 289 5.19 21.66 32.67
CA SER A 289 5.42 23.11 32.81
C SER A 289 4.75 23.64 34.07
N GLN A 290 3.47 23.31 34.29
CA GLN A 290 2.73 23.72 35.48
C GLN A 290 3.40 23.20 36.77
N ARG A 291 3.76 21.92 36.82
CA ARG A 291 4.46 21.33 37.99
C ARG A 291 5.82 21.98 38.23
N THR A 292 6.52 22.38 37.17
CA THR A 292 7.79 23.09 37.28
C THR A 292 7.58 24.49 37.87
N GLU A 293 6.52 25.20 37.50
CA GLU A 293 6.13 26.48 38.10
C GLU A 293 5.76 26.32 39.59
N GLU A 294 4.97 25.30 39.93
CA GLU A 294 4.62 24.98 41.33
C GLU A 294 5.86 24.65 42.16
N GLN A 295 6.79 23.86 41.61
CA GLN A 295 8.05 23.53 42.27
C GLN A 295 8.95 24.76 42.45
N ALA A 296 9.01 25.65 41.46
CA ALA A 296 9.72 26.92 41.59
C ALA A 296 9.13 27.78 42.71
N SER A 297 7.80 27.87 42.80
CA SER A 297 7.11 28.56 43.89
C SER A 297 7.40 27.93 45.27
N ALA A 298 7.39 26.60 45.36
CA ALA A 298 7.71 25.90 46.61
C ALA A 298 9.17 26.14 47.04
N LEU A 299 10.10 26.20 46.08
CA LEU A 299 11.50 26.55 46.34
C LEU A 299 11.65 28.00 46.82
N GLN A 300 10.91 28.95 46.23
CA GLN A 300 10.88 30.34 46.72
C GLN A 300 10.37 30.43 48.16
N GLN A 301 9.29 29.71 48.50
CA GLN A 301 8.76 29.68 49.86
C GLN A 301 9.76 29.02 50.83
N THR A 302 10.47 27.98 50.38
CA THR A 302 11.51 27.33 51.18
C THR A 302 12.68 28.28 51.42
N ALA A 303 13.13 29.01 50.40
CA ALA A 303 14.18 30.02 50.53
C ALA A 303 13.79 31.14 51.51
N ALA A 304 12.57 31.67 51.40
CA ALA A 304 12.06 32.66 52.35
C ALA A 304 11.97 32.12 53.80
N SER A 305 11.56 30.85 53.95
CA SER A 305 11.54 30.18 55.26
C SER A 305 12.96 30.01 55.82
N MET A 306 13.94 29.71 54.97
CA MET A 306 15.35 29.62 55.35
C MET A 306 15.93 30.98 55.75
N GLU A 307 15.53 32.08 55.09
CA GLU A 307 15.90 33.44 55.53
C GLU A 307 15.31 33.77 56.91
N GLN A 308 14.03 33.47 57.14
CA GLN A 308 13.39 33.68 58.44
C GLN A 308 14.00 32.79 59.54
N LEU A 309 14.36 31.55 59.23
CA LEU A 309 15.10 30.69 60.14
C LEU A 309 16.49 31.26 60.43
N GLY A 310 17.19 31.75 59.40
CA GLY A 310 18.48 32.41 59.55
C GLY A 310 18.42 33.64 60.46
N SER A 311 17.39 34.49 60.30
CA SER A 311 17.19 35.65 61.17
C SER A 311 16.88 35.24 62.62
N THR A 312 16.07 34.20 62.81
CA THR A 312 15.71 33.68 64.14
C THR A 312 16.91 33.04 64.82
N VAL A 313 17.73 32.28 64.09
CA VAL A 313 18.98 31.69 64.61
C VAL A 313 19.95 32.79 65.02
N LYS A 314 20.10 33.84 64.20
CA LYS A 314 20.93 35.01 64.54
C LYS A 314 20.41 35.69 65.82
N GLN A 315 19.10 35.93 65.91
CA GLN A 315 18.48 36.51 67.09
C GLN A 315 18.69 35.63 68.34
N ASN A 316 18.57 34.31 68.22
CA ASN A 316 18.84 33.38 69.32
C ASN A 316 20.31 33.42 69.75
N ALA A 317 21.25 33.53 68.80
CA ALA A 317 22.68 33.68 69.11
C ALA A 317 22.96 35.00 69.84
N ASP A 318 22.33 36.10 69.43
CA ASP A 318 22.45 37.40 70.10
C ASP A 318 21.81 37.38 71.49
N ASN A 319 20.64 36.75 71.64
CA ASN A 319 19.98 36.53 72.95
C ASN A 319 20.86 35.67 73.88
N ALA A 320 21.48 34.60 73.37
CA ALA A 320 22.38 33.76 74.15
C ALA A 320 23.62 34.55 74.62
N ARG A 321 24.19 35.39 73.75
CA ARG A 321 25.29 36.31 74.14
C ARG A 321 24.84 37.29 75.22
N GLN A 322 23.66 37.87 75.08
CA GLN A 322 23.12 38.80 76.07
C GLN A 322 22.85 38.11 77.40
N ALA A 323 22.27 36.90 77.39
CA ALA A 323 22.05 36.10 78.57
C ALA A 323 23.37 35.75 79.28
N ASN A 324 24.41 35.39 78.52
CA ASN A 324 25.75 35.16 79.08
C ASN A 324 26.32 36.42 79.74
N GLN A 325 26.16 37.59 79.12
CA GLN A 325 26.61 38.85 79.70
C GLN A 325 25.86 39.21 80.99
N LEU A 326 24.55 38.98 81.04
CA LEU A 326 23.75 39.16 82.25
C LEU A 326 24.15 38.18 83.35
N ALA A 327 24.41 36.92 83.00
CA ALA A 327 24.91 35.90 83.91
C ALA A 327 26.27 36.32 84.53
N LEU A 328 27.24 36.75 83.72
CA LEU A 328 28.53 37.26 84.22
C LEU A 328 28.37 38.47 85.15
N SER A 329 27.44 39.38 84.84
CA SER A 329 27.13 40.53 85.71
C SER A 329 26.54 40.07 87.06
N ALA A 330 25.59 39.14 87.05
CA ALA A 330 25.02 38.55 88.26
C ALA A 330 26.07 37.82 89.12
N SER A 331 26.99 37.06 88.49
CA SER A 331 28.12 36.43 89.18
C SER A 331 29.00 37.46 89.87
N THR A 332 29.32 38.58 89.19
CA THR A 332 30.11 39.67 89.76
C THR A 332 29.44 40.27 91.00
N VAL A 333 28.12 40.47 90.96
CA VAL A 333 27.34 40.95 92.12
C VAL A 333 27.34 39.93 93.26
N ALA A 334 27.17 38.64 92.95
CA ALA A 334 27.20 37.56 93.95
C ALA A 334 28.57 37.44 94.64
N VAL A 335 29.68 37.55 93.90
CA VAL A 335 31.06 37.60 94.47
C VAL A 335 31.22 38.78 95.42
N ARG A 336 30.73 39.95 95.02
CA ARG A 336 30.77 41.15 95.88
C ARG A 336 29.88 40.98 97.12
N GLY A 337 28.71 40.37 96.97
CA GLY A 337 27.81 40.02 98.07
C GLY A 337 28.46 39.06 99.07
N GLY A 338 29.12 38.01 98.58
CA GLY A 338 29.89 37.08 99.41
C GLY A 338 31.00 37.77 100.21
N THR A 339 31.68 38.76 99.61
CA THR A 339 32.70 39.57 100.31
C THR A 339 32.11 40.35 101.48
N VAL A 340 30.96 41.03 101.27
CA VAL A 340 30.28 41.80 102.32
C VAL A 340 29.77 40.88 103.43
N VAL A 341 29.20 39.73 103.07
CA VAL A 341 28.75 38.71 104.03
C VAL A 341 29.92 38.21 104.89
N GLY A 342 31.10 37.98 104.28
CA GLY A 342 32.32 37.63 105.01
C GLY A 342 32.72 38.66 106.07
N GLN A 343 32.64 39.96 105.73
CA GLN A 343 32.89 41.05 106.69
C GLN A 343 31.88 41.06 107.85
N VAL A 344 30.60 40.73 107.59
CA VAL A 344 29.57 40.62 108.63
C VAL A 344 29.85 39.45 109.58
N VAL A 345 30.28 38.29 109.08
CA VAL A 345 30.67 37.15 109.92
C VAL A 345 31.85 37.52 110.83
N GLU A 346 32.86 38.19 110.29
CA GLU A 346 34.01 38.67 111.07
C GLU A 346 33.60 39.65 112.18
N THR A 347 32.68 40.57 111.86
CA THR A 347 32.13 41.52 112.84
C THR A 347 31.32 40.80 113.93
N MET A 348 30.47 39.84 113.56
CA MET A 348 29.68 39.03 114.52
C MET A 348 30.59 38.22 115.45
N LYS A 349 31.70 37.68 114.94
CA LYS A 349 32.72 37.01 115.75
C LYS A 349 33.33 37.97 116.78
N GLY A 350 33.68 39.19 116.36
CA GLY A 350 34.16 40.24 117.26
C GLY A 350 33.14 40.63 118.36
N ILE A 351 31.85 40.70 118.03
CA ILE A 351 30.77 40.96 119.00
C ILE A 351 30.62 39.79 119.98
N ASN A 352 30.69 38.54 119.50
CA ASN A 352 30.60 37.35 120.34
C ASN A 352 31.76 37.30 121.36
N ASP A 353 32.99 37.53 120.89
CA ASP A 353 34.18 37.55 121.75
C ASP A 353 34.11 38.68 122.79
N SER A 354 33.61 39.86 122.38
CA SER A 354 33.38 40.99 123.30
C SER A 354 32.31 40.68 124.34
N SER A 355 31.22 40.01 123.95
CA SER A 355 30.12 39.62 124.84
C SER A 355 30.56 38.58 125.86
N LYS A 356 31.39 37.60 125.47
CA LYS A 356 32.01 36.65 126.41
C LYS A 356 32.89 37.34 127.44
N ARG A 357 33.72 38.31 127.03
CA ARG A 357 34.51 39.12 127.97
C ARG A 357 33.63 39.88 128.96
N ILE A 358 32.50 40.43 128.52
CA ILE A 358 31.55 41.08 129.43
C ILE A 358 30.97 40.06 130.42
N ALA A 359 30.59 38.87 129.97
CA ALA A 359 30.06 37.82 130.84
C ALA A 359 31.06 37.42 131.94
N ASP A 360 32.36 37.32 131.60
CA ASP A 360 33.43 37.04 132.56
C ASP A 360 33.58 38.16 133.59
N ILE A 361 33.56 39.43 133.14
CA ILE A 361 33.63 40.62 134.03
C ILE A 361 32.43 40.63 135.00
N ILE A 362 31.22 40.35 134.50
CA ILE A 362 30.02 40.28 135.34
C ILE A 362 30.10 39.12 136.33
N GLY A 363 30.70 37.99 135.94
CA GLY A 363 31.01 36.89 136.86
C GLY A 363 31.93 37.32 138.01
N VAL A 364 32.92 38.16 137.74
CA VAL A 364 33.78 38.75 138.78
C VAL A 364 32.99 39.72 139.66
N ILE A 365 32.12 40.57 139.10
CA ILE A 365 31.29 41.52 139.86
C ILE A 365 30.33 40.78 140.81
N ASP A 366 29.69 39.70 140.37
CA ASP A 366 28.85 38.84 141.22
C ASP A 366 29.68 38.23 142.36
N GLY A 367 30.91 37.80 142.06
CA GLY A 367 31.88 37.36 143.08
C GLY A 367 32.24 38.44 144.10
N ILE A 368 32.47 39.69 143.67
CA ILE A 368 32.73 40.84 144.55
C ILE A 368 31.49 41.15 145.40
N ALA A 369 30.30 41.13 144.81
CA ALA A 369 29.05 41.35 145.53
C ALA A 369 28.84 40.28 146.62
N PHE A 370 29.10 39.01 146.32
CA PHE A 370 29.06 37.92 147.30
C PHE A 370 30.06 38.12 148.44
N GLN A 371 31.32 38.46 148.12
CA GLN A 371 32.34 38.76 149.14
C GLN A 371 31.94 39.96 150.00
N THR A 372 31.37 41.01 149.39
CA THR A 372 30.91 42.21 150.09
C THR A 372 29.75 41.90 151.03
N ASN A 373 28.81 41.04 150.61
CA ASN A 373 27.70 40.55 151.44
C ASN A 373 28.20 39.77 152.67
N ILE A 374 29.24 38.94 152.51
CA ILE A 374 29.88 38.20 153.62
C ILE A 374 30.61 39.16 154.58
N LEU A 375 31.38 40.13 154.05
CA LEU A 375 32.05 41.15 154.87
C LEU A 375 31.05 41.96 155.69
N ALA A 376 29.94 42.37 155.06
CA ALA A 376 28.89 43.14 155.71
C ALA A 376 28.18 42.32 156.81
N LEU A 377 27.95 41.03 156.60
CA LEU A 377 27.42 40.13 157.63
C LEU A 377 28.36 40.04 158.84
N ASN A 378 29.66 39.86 158.60
CA ASN A 378 30.65 39.81 159.68
C ASN A 378 30.71 41.14 160.45
N ALA A 379 30.65 42.27 159.75
CA ALA A 379 30.61 43.59 160.37
C ALA A 379 29.34 43.81 161.20
N ALA A 380 28.18 43.35 160.72
CA ALA A 380 26.92 43.43 161.45
C ALA A 380 26.93 42.59 162.75
N VAL A 381 27.58 41.42 162.72
CA VAL A 381 27.75 40.56 163.89
C VAL A 381 28.66 41.22 164.94
N GLU A 382 29.80 41.78 164.53
CA GLU A 382 30.72 42.41 165.49
C GLU A 382 30.15 43.72 166.06
N ALA A 383 29.36 44.46 165.27
CA ALA A 383 28.62 45.62 165.74
C ALA A 383 27.56 45.26 166.80
N ALA A 384 26.87 44.13 166.67
CA ALA A 384 25.93 43.65 167.70
C ALA A 384 26.64 43.27 169.01
N ARG A 385 27.91 42.88 168.94
CA ARG A 385 28.75 42.49 170.08
C ARG A 385 29.24 43.69 170.91
N ALA A 386 29.40 44.85 170.28
CA ALA A 386 29.84 46.10 170.93
C ALA A 386 28.72 46.84 171.71
N GLY A 387 27.50 46.28 171.77
CA GLY A 387 26.38 46.85 172.53
C GLY A 387 25.97 48.24 172.05
N GLU A 388 25.58 49.13 172.99
CA GLU A 388 25.07 50.47 172.67
C GLU A 388 26.06 51.34 171.85
N GLN A 389 27.38 51.09 171.95
CA GLN A 389 28.40 51.81 171.17
C GLN A 389 28.47 51.36 169.69
N GLY A 390 27.90 50.19 169.35
CA GLY A 390 27.97 49.58 168.00
C GLY A 390 26.78 49.86 167.09
N ARG A 391 25.73 50.54 167.59
CA ARG A 391 24.46 50.75 166.88
C ARG A 391 24.61 51.43 165.51
N GLY A 392 25.48 52.44 165.41
CA GLY A 392 25.78 53.12 164.15
C GLY A 392 26.46 52.21 163.11
N PHE A 393 27.38 51.35 163.55
CA PHE A 393 28.06 50.39 162.68
C PHE A 393 27.14 49.28 162.18
N ALA A 394 26.21 48.81 163.01
CA ALA A 394 25.24 47.78 162.62
C ALA A 394 24.32 48.27 161.49
N VAL A 395 23.92 49.55 161.51
CA VAL A 395 23.10 50.15 160.44
C VAL A 395 23.90 50.25 159.14
N VAL A 396 25.16 50.71 159.19
CA VAL A 396 26.02 50.79 157.99
C VAL A 396 26.28 49.40 157.42
N ALA A 397 26.55 48.40 158.27
CA ALA A 397 26.75 47.02 157.82
C ALA A 397 25.48 46.44 157.17
N GLY A 398 24.29 46.74 157.71
CA GLY A 398 23.01 46.39 157.10
C GLY A 398 22.82 47.03 155.72
N GLU A 399 23.19 48.29 155.56
CA GLU A 399 23.08 49.02 154.29
C GLU A 399 24.09 48.51 153.25
N VAL A 400 25.33 48.22 153.65
CA VAL A 400 26.35 47.60 152.77
C VAL A 400 25.89 46.20 152.32
N ARG A 401 25.26 45.44 153.21
CA ARG A 401 24.70 44.13 152.88
C ARG A 401 23.56 44.24 151.86
N ASN A 402 22.65 45.19 152.06
CA ASN A 402 21.58 45.46 151.11
C ASN A 402 22.13 45.86 149.74
N LEU A 403 23.12 46.75 149.71
CA LEU A 403 23.78 47.17 148.47
C LEU A 403 24.50 46.00 147.77
N ALA A 404 25.14 45.11 148.52
CA ALA A 404 25.77 43.91 147.98
C ALA A 404 24.75 42.93 147.39
N GLN A 405 23.60 42.72 148.04
CA GLN A 405 22.51 41.91 147.49
C GLN A 405 21.93 42.53 146.21
N ARG A 406 21.72 43.84 146.19
CA ARG A 406 21.28 44.57 144.98
C ARG A 406 22.31 44.48 143.84
N SER A 407 23.60 44.55 144.13
CA SER A 407 24.67 44.37 143.13
C SER A 407 24.70 42.94 142.58
N ALA A 408 24.52 41.93 143.41
CA ALA A 408 24.44 40.53 142.97
C ALA A 408 23.22 40.28 142.07
N GLU A 409 22.06 40.85 142.43
CA GLU A 409 20.84 40.74 141.64
C GLU A 409 20.99 41.43 140.28
N ALA A 410 21.54 42.65 140.24
CA ALA A 410 21.84 43.36 139.01
C ALA A 410 22.89 42.63 138.14
N ALA A 411 23.94 42.08 138.75
CA ALA A 411 24.94 41.28 138.03
C ALA A 411 24.31 40.03 137.40
N LYS A 412 23.40 39.35 138.11
CA LYS A 412 22.66 38.19 137.59
C LYS A 412 21.76 38.56 136.42
N GLU A 413 21.09 39.71 136.48
CA GLU A 413 20.26 40.22 135.39
C GLU A 413 21.10 40.57 134.15
N ILE A 414 22.23 41.27 134.32
CA ILE A 414 23.16 41.58 133.21
C ILE A 414 23.75 40.28 132.62
N LYS A 415 24.11 39.31 133.46
CA LYS A 415 24.59 37.99 133.00
C LYS A 415 23.54 37.29 132.12
N GLY A 416 22.26 37.38 132.51
CA GLY A 416 21.15 36.90 131.70
C GLY A 416 21.04 37.60 130.34
N LEU A 417 21.10 38.94 130.32
CA LEU A 417 21.03 39.74 129.10
C LEU A 417 22.23 39.49 128.15
N ILE A 418 23.43 39.34 128.70
CA ILE A 418 24.64 39.04 127.91
C ILE A 418 24.59 37.61 127.38
N GLY A 419 24.13 36.64 128.19
CA GLY A 419 23.89 35.27 127.73
C GLY A 419 22.92 35.24 126.54
N ALA A 420 21.78 35.94 126.65
CA ALA A 420 20.83 36.07 125.55
C ALA A 420 21.42 36.79 124.32
N SER A 421 22.35 37.73 124.52
CA SER A 421 23.03 38.43 123.42
C SER A 421 24.04 37.52 122.71
N VAL A 422 24.79 36.69 123.45
CA VAL A 422 25.68 35.66 122.89
C VAL A 422 24.88 34.68 122.05
N ASP A 423 23.78 34.16 122.58
CA ASP A 423 22.91 33.21 121.85
C ASP A 423 22.37 33.82 120.55
N ARG A 424 21.94 35.10 120.58
CA ARG A 424 21.45 35.82 119.38
C ARG A 424 22.55 36.08 118.36
N VAL A 425 23.76 36.43 118.79
CA VAL A 425 24.90 36.65 117.90
C VAL A 425 25.36 35.33 117.28
N GLU A 426 25.35 34.23 118.03
CA GLU A 426 25.67 32.91 117.50
C GLU A 426 24.64 32.44 116.47
N ALA A 427 23.34 32.62 116.75
CA ALA A 427 22.28 32.35 115.78
C ALA A 427 22.42 33.22 114.53
N GLY A 428 22.70 34.52 114.69
CA GLY A 428 22.96 35.44 113.58
C GLY A 428 24.18 35.05 112.77
N SER A 429 25.27 34.62 113.41
CA SER A 429 26.48 34.15 112.73
C SER A 429 26.23 32.91 111.88
N ARG A 430 25.38 31.99 112.32
CA ARG A 430 24.99 30.81 111.51
C ARG A 430 24.19 31.23 110.28
N LEU A 431 23.17 32.06 110.45
CA LEU A 431 22.35 32.55 109.33
C LEU A 431 23.18 33.31 108.27
N VAL A 432 24.14 34.11 108.71
CA VAL A 432 25.01 34.85 107.79
C VAL A 432 26.04 33.92 107.12
N ALA A 433 26.52 32.88 107.80
CA ALA A 433 27.38 31.86 107.19
C ALA A 433 26.64 31.07 106.10
N ASP A 434 25.40 30.66 106.36
CA ASP A 434 24.54 30.01 105.37
C ASP A 434 24.26 30.92 104.15
N ALA A 435 24.05 32.22 104.39
CA ALA A 435 23.92 33.20 103.32
C ALA A 435 25.21 33.31 102.47
N GLY A 436 26.38 33.20 103.10
CA GLY A 436 27.68 33.19 102.40
C GLY A 436 27.89 31.94 101.53
N GLN A 437 27.49 30.77 102.04
CA GLN A 437 27.48 29.54 101.27
C GLN A 437 26.53 29.65 100.07
N THR A 438 25.33 30.19 100.27
CA THR A 438 24.34 30.40 99.20
C THR A 438 24.89 31.31 98.09
N MET A 439 25.63 32.37 98.43
CA MET A 439 26.29 33.22 97.43
C MET A 439 27.33 32.45 96.60
N SER A 440 28.06 31.51 97.22
CA SER A 440 29.03 30.66 96.53
C SER A 440 28.35 29.65 95.59
N GLU A 441 27.21 29.10 96.00
CA GLU A 441 26.38 28.22 95.15
C GLU A 441 25.78 28.98 93.95
N ILE A 442 25.39 30.25 94.12
CA ILE A 442 24.96 31.13 93.02
C ILE A 442 26.10 31.32 92.02
N VAL A 443 27.30 31.66 92.48
CA VAL A 443 28.48 31.82 91.60
C VAL A 443 28.74 30.53 90.82
N GLY A 444 28.76 29.37 91.49
CA GLY A 444 28.97 28.08 90.82
C GLY A 444 27.86 27.70 89.83
N SER A 445 26.60 28.09 90.09
CA SER A 445 25.49 27.84 89.18
C SER A 445 25.52 28.75 87.96
N VAL A 446 25.94 30.00 88.13
CA VAL A 446 26.11 30.95 87.04
C VAL A 446 27.32 30.59 86.16
N GLN A 447 28.40 30.06 86.74
CA GLN A 447 29.56 29.58 85.98
C GLN A 447 29.17 28.46 85.00
N ARG A 448 28.30 27.53 85.43
CA ARG A 448 27.75 26.45 84.57
C ARG A 448 26.86 26.94 83.43
N VAL A 449 26.35 28.17 83.49
CA VAL A 449 25.56 28.78 82.40
C VAL A 449 26.48 29.45 81.37
N SER A 450 27.72 29.76 81.76
CA SER A 450 28.73 30.38 80.90
C SER A 450 29.65 29.36 80.21
N ASP A 451 29.76 28.13 80.73
CA ASP A 451 30.39 26.97 80.08
C ASP A 451 29.43 26.31 79.10
#